data_AF-A0A401G016-F1
#
_entry.id   AF-A0A401G016-F1
#
_cell.length_a   1.000
_cell.length_b   1.000
_cell.length_c   1.000
_cell.angle_alpha   90.00
_cell.angle_beta   90.00
_cell.angle_gamma   90.00
#
_symmetry.space_group_name_H-M   'P 1'
#
loop_
_entity.id
_entity.type
_entity.pdbx_description
1 polymer ?
#
loop_
_entity_poly.entity_id
_entity_poly.type
_entity_poly.pdbx_seq_one_letter_code
_entity_poly.pdbx_strand_id
1 'polypeptide(L)'
;MGKVENCQVGVFAAYASRHGYALVNKRLFIPEKWFGDDFGERRGKCEIPSDTVFKTKPELAAEMLREAYCRERIPFRYITGDTVYSKSSAFTEAADSCVGVTYMPEVPPIPGYGSVSRL
;
A
#
# COMPACT_ATOMS: atom_id res chain seq x y z
N MET A 1 14.90 -13.86 3.40
CA MET A 1 14.73 -14.60 2.12
C MET A 1 13.60 -13.97 1.35
N GLY A 2 13.92 -13.04 0.44
CA GLY A 2 12.93 -12.43 -0.45
C GLY A 2 12.60 -13.39 -1.59
N LYS A 3 11.37 -13.88 -1.64
CA LYS A 3 10.90 -14.76 -2.71
C LYS A 3 10.83 -13.93 -4.01
N VAL A 4 11.70 -14.20 -4.97
CA VAL A 4 11.59 -13.62 -6.32
C VAL A 4 10.53 -14.43 -7.06
N GLU A 5 9.28 -14.01 -6.94
CA GLU A 5 8.21 -14.56 -7.75
C GLU A 5 8.12 -13.77 -9.06
N ASN A 6 8.00 -14.48 -10.18
CA ASN A 6 7.65 -13.90 -11.48
C ASN A 6 6.16 -13.52 -11.47
N CYS A 7 5.79 -12.57 -10.61
CA CYS A 7 4.42 -12.10 -10.46
C CYS A 7 4.35 -10.57 -10.48
N GLN A 8 3.19 -10.06 -10.87
CA GLN A 8 2.86 -8.65 -10.67
C GLN A 8 2.40 -8.47 -9.23
N VAL A 9 2.93 -7.44 -8.57
CA VAL A 9 2.57 -7.13 -7.19
C VAL A 9 1.70 -5.88 -7.20
N GLY A 10 0.48 -6.02 -6.68
CA GLY A 10 -0.46 -4.90 -6.51
C GLY A 10 -0.55 -4.43 -5.06
N VAL A 11 -0.78 -3.14 -4.88
CA VAL A 11 -1.24 -2.54 -3.62
C VAL A 11 -2.72 -2.22 -3.80
N PHE A 12 -3.55 -2.67 -2.86
CA PHE A 12 -5.00 -2.58 -2.97
C PHE A 12 -5.59 -1.89 -1.74
N ALA A 13 -6.59 -1.05 -1.95
CA ALA A 13 -7.44 -0.53 -0.89
C ALA A 13 -8.80 -1.23 -0.99
N ALA A 14 -9.20 -1.86 0.10
CA ALA A 14 -10.52 -2.46 0.25
C ALA A 14 -11.36 -1.60 1.21
N TYR A 15 -12.61 -1.37 0.84
CA TYR A 15 -13.60 -0.75 1.70
C TYR A 15 -14.53 -1.83 2.25
N ALA A 16 -14.73 -1.85 3.56
CA ALA A 16 -15.63 -2.79 4.23
C ALA A 16 -16.68 -2.01 5.04
N SER A 17 -17.94 -2.47 4.93
CA SER A 17 -19.07 -1.90 5.66
C SER A 17 -20.06 -3.01 6.04
N ARG A 18 -21.12 -2.64 6.76
CA ARG A 18 -22.24 -3.55 7.06
C ARG A 18 -22.94 -4.11 5.81
N HIS A 19 -22.75 -3.48 4.65
CA HIS A 19 -23.37 -3.90 3.39
C HIS A 19 -22.43 -4.77 2.53
N GLY A 20 -21.24 -5.11 3.04
CA GLY A 20 -20.24 -5.91 2.33
C GLY A 20 -18.93 -5.18 2.11
N TYR A 21 -18.10 -5.72 1.22
CA TYR A 21 -16.75 -5.26 0.94
C TYR A 21 -16.48 -5.14 -0.56
N ALA A 22 -15.65 -4.16 -0.94
CA ALA A 22 -15.27 -3.93 -2.33
C ALA A 22 -13.84 -3.37 -2.42
N LEU A 23 -13.13 -3.72 -3.50
CA LEU A 23 -11.89 -3.04 -3.86
C LEU A 23 -12.23 -1.66 -4.42
N VAL A 24 -11.68 -0.61 -3.80
CA VAL A 24 -11.96 0.79 -4.16
C VAL A 24 -10.78 1.46 -4.86
N ASN A 25 -9.57 0.91 -4.72
CA ASN A 25 -8.39 1.42 -5.41
C ASN A 25 -7.34 0.30 -5.59
N LYS A 26 -6.56 0.40 -6.65
CA LYS A 26 -5.44 -0.50 -6.98
C LYS A 26 -4.28 0.28 -7.58
N ARG A 27 -3.06 -0.09 -7.21
CA ARG A 27 -1.81 0.44 -7.77
C ARG A 27 -0.85 -0.72 -8.05
N LEU A 28 -0.12 -0.63 -9.16
CA LEU A 28 0.93 -1.60 -9.48
C LEU A 28 2.22 -1.19 -8.76
N PHE A 29 2.82 -2.10 -8.00
CA PHE A 29 4.15 -1.93 -7.44
C PHE A 29 5.19 -2.36 -8.47
N ILE A 30 6.04 -1.42 -8.86
CA ILE A 30 7.17 -1.68 -9.78
C ILE A 30 8.45 -1.70 -8.95
N PRO A 31 9.21 -2.81 -8.96
CA PRO A 31 10.47 -2.89 -8.21
C PRO A 31 11.49 -1.84 -8.68
N GLU A 32 12.24 -1.25 -7.75
CA GLU A 32 13.23 -0.19 -8.00
C GLU A 32 14.20 -0.52 -9.15
N LYS A 33 14.65 -1.78 -9.24
CA LYS A 33 15.54 -2.23 -10.32
C LYS A 33 15.01 -1.98 -11.74
N TRP A 34 13.69 -1.90 -11.93
CA TRP A 34 13.08 -1.64 -13.25
C TRP A 34 13.27 -0.21 -13.74
N PHE A 35 13.71 0.69 -12.87
CA PHE A 35 14.00 2.08 -13.22
C PHE A 35 15.45 2.30 -13.69
N GLY A 36 16.28 1.24 -13.70
CA GLY A 36 17.59 1.27 -14.35
C GLY A 36 17.52 1.12 -15.88
N ASP A 37 18.60 1.49 -16.56
CA ASP A 37 18.69 1.53 -18.04
C ASP A 37 18.39 0.17 -18.68
N ASP A 38 18.86 -0.92 -18.08
CA ASP A 38 18.67 -2.30 -18.54
C ASP A 38 17.20 -2.71 -18.68
N PHE A 39 16.29 -2.01 -18.02
CA PHE A 39 14.85 -2.31 -18.01
C PHE A 39 14.03 -1.35 -18.87
N GLY A 40 14.66 -0.41 -19.59
CA GLY A 40 13.98 0.57 -20.45
C GLY A 40 13.10 -0.09 -21.53
N GLU A 41 13.65 -1.07 -22.26
CA GLU A 41 12.90 -1.81 -23.29
C GLU A 41 11.70 -2.55 -22.68
N ARG A 42 11.89 -3.15 -21.50
CA ARG A 42 10.82 -3.85 -20.78
C ARG A 42 9.72 -2.91 -20.32
N ARG A 43 10.06 -1.72 -19.81
CA ARG A 43 9.08 -0.70 -19.42
C ARG A 43 8.26 -0.23 -20.63
N GLY A 44 8.91 -0.02 -21.78
CA GLY A 44 8.23 0.31 -23.03
C GLY A 44 7.26 -0.79 -23.48
N LYS A 45 7.68 -2.05 -23.46
CA LYS A 45 6.81 -3.20 -23.79
C LYS A 45 5.65 -3.40 -22.82
N CYS A 46 5.81 -3.00 -21.56
CA CYS A 46 4.77 -3.08 -20.54
C CYS A 46 3.90 -1.82 -20.46
N GLU A 47 4.06 -0.86 -21.38
CA GLU A 47 3.30 0.39 -21.43
C GLU A 47 3.32 1.18 -20.11
N ILE A 48 4.45 1.11 -19.38
CA ILE A 48 4.63 1.88 -18.15
C ILE A 48 4.82 3.36 -18.53
N PRO A 49 4.00 4.29 -18.00
CA PRO A 49 4.14 5.72 -18.30
C PRO A 49 5.56 6.24 -18.02
N SER A 50 6.09 7.07 -18.92
CA SER A 50 7.47 7.54 -18.86
C SER A 50 7.80 8.40 -17.64
N ASP A 51 6.78 9.06 -17.08
CA ASP A 51 6.83 9.87 -15.86
C ASP A 51 6.66 9.05 -14.57
N THR A 52 6.49 7.72 -14.69
CA THR A 52 6.42 6.84 -13.52
C THR A 52 7.74 6.90 -12.76
N VAL A 53 7.67 7.17 -11.46
CA VAL A 53 8.80 7.11 -10.53
C VAL A 53 8.65 5.93 -9.59
N PHE A 54 9.77 5.43 -9.05
CA PHE A 54 9.74 4.38 -8.05
C PHE A 54 8.96 4.84 -6.82
N LYS A 55 8.09 3.96 -6.32
CA LYS A 55 7.38 4.12 -5.05
C LYS A 55 7.33 2.78 -4.34
N THR A 56 7.61 2.81 -3.04
CA THR A 56 7.43 1.68 -2.13
C THR A 56 5.93 1.37 -1.97
N LYS A 57 5.62 0.16 -1.50
CA LYS A 57 4.21 -0.21 -1.25
C LYS A 57 3.52 0.72 -0.24
N PRO A 58 4.17 1.13 0.87
CA PRO A 58 3.55 2.08 1.79
C PRO A 58 3.35 3.47 1.22
N GLU A 59 4.25 3.97 0.37
CA GLU A 59 4.05 5.26 -0.32
C GLU A 59 2.85 5.20 -1.26
N LEU A 60 2.69 4.10 -2.01
CA LEU A 60 1.49 3.87 -2.83
C LEU A 60 0.22 3.84 -1.96
N ALA A 61 0.25 3.14 -0.82
CA ALA A 61 -0.88 3.08 0.09
C ALA A 61 -1.21 4.45 0.73
N ALA A 62 -0.18 5.24 1.07
CA ALA A 62 -0.33 6.59 1.61
C ALA A 62 -1.01 7.53 0.60
N GLU A 63 -0.60 7.46 -0.68
CA GLU A 63 -1.26 8.21 -1.76
C GLU A 63 -2.71 7.79 -1.95
N MET A 64 -2.96 6.48 -1.99
CA MET A 64 -4.31 5.93 -2.10
C MET A 64 -5.21 6.38 -0.94
N LEU A 65 -4.66 6.46 0.28
CA LEU A 65 -5.38 6.94 1.46
C LEU A 65 -5.69 8.43 1.38
N ARG A 66 -4.70 9.28 1.05
CA ARG A 66 -4.91 10.72 0.87
C ARG A 66 -5.94 11.00 -0.21
N GLU A 67 -5.87 10.30 -1.34
CA GLU A 67 -6.87 10.40 -2.41
C GLU A 67 -8.27 10.01 -1.93
N ALA A 68 -8.40 8.91 -1.18
CA ALA A 68 -9.68 8.43 -0.68
C ALA A 68 -10.30 9.41 0.33
N TYR A 69 -9.48 9.95 1.23
CA TYR A 69 -9.89 10.94 2.24
C TYR A 69 -10.32 12.25 1.57
N CYS A 70 -9.47 12.85 0.74
CA CYS A 70 -9.75 14.15 0.10
C CYS A 70 -10.93 14.11 -0.88
N ARG A 71 -11.24 12.96 -1.47
CA ARG A 71 -12.38 12.83 -2.38
C ARG A 71 -13.73 12.80 -1.66
N GLU A 72 -13.76 12.44 -0.37
CA GLU A 72 -14.97 12.35 0.47
C GLU A 72 -16.10 11.49 -0.13
N ARG A 73 -15.78 10.59 -1.07
CA ARG A 73 -16.79 9.76 -1.76
C ARG A 73 -17.17 8.51 -0.99
N ILE A 74 -16.27 8.03 -0.14
CA ILE A 74 -16.46 6.83 0.66
C ILE A 74 -16.25 7.20 2.13
N PRO A 75 -17.28 7.15 2.98
CA PRO A 75 -17.13 7.48 4.39
C PRO A 75 -16.44 6.33 5.13
N PHE A 76 -15.34 6.60 5.82
CA PHE A 76 -14.65 5.63 6.68
C PHE A 76 -14.22 6.28 8.00
N ARG A 77 -14.15 5.47 9.06
CA ARG A 77 -13.62 5.86 10.38
C ARG A 77 -12.41 5.04 10.81
N TYR A 78 -12.15 3.93 10.15
CA TYR A 78 -11.10 3.00 10.51
C TYR A 78 -10.23 2.68 9.31
N ILE A 79 -8.92 2.67 9.54
CA ILE A 79 -7.91 2.21 8.57
C ILE A 79 -7.22 0.98 9.18
N THR A 80 -7.09 -0.08 8.40
CA THR A 80 -6.36 -1.29 8.78
C THR A 80 -5.34 -1.62 7.70
N GLY A 81 -4.27 -2.33 8.07
CA GLY A 81 -3.19 -2.69 7.16
C GLY A 81 -2.20 -3.64 7.82
N ASP A 82 -1.37 -4.28 7.01
CA ASP A 82 -0.28 -5.14 7.47
C ASP A 82 0.87 -4.36 8.17
N THR A 83 1.80 -5.12 8.74
CA THR A 83 2.98 -4.60 9.46
C THR A 83 3.91 -3.74 8.61
N VAL A 84 3.92 -3.89 7.29
CA VAL A 84 4.77 -3.09 6.39
C VAL A 84 4.31 -1.63 6.38
N TYR A 85 3.00 -1.39 6.51
CA TYR A 85 2.44 -0.04 6.57
C TYR A 85 2.68 0.63 7.93
N SER A 86 2.61 -0.11 9.05
CA SER A 86 2.89 0.47 10.38
C SER A 86 4.33 0.95 10.57
N LYS A 87 5.28 0.39 9.80
CA LYS A 87 6.70 0.78 9.83
C LYS A 87 7.05 1.98 8.96
N SER A 88 6.10 2.48 8.15
CA SER A 88 6.36 3.54 7.18
C SER A 88 5.85 4.88 7.68
N SER A 89 6.75 5.86 7.83
CA SER A 89 6.38 7.24 8.16
C SER A 89 5.42 7.83 7.12
N ALA A 90 5.63 7.56 5.84
CA ALA A 90 4.77 8.06 4.77
C ALA A 90 3.30 7.63 4.94
N PHE A 91 3.07 6.38 5.39
CA PHE A 91 1.72 5.87 5.64
C PHE A 91 1.15 6.38 6.97
N THR A 92 1.94 6.38 8.05
CA THR A 92 1.46 6.87 9.36
C THR A 92 1.13 8.36 9.29
N GLU A 93 1.96 9.18 8.65
CA GLU A 93 1.69 10.61 8.43
C GLU A 93 0.43 10.84 7.58
N ALA A 94 0.20 10.02 6.56
CA ALA A 94 -1.03 10.07 5.77
C ALA A 94 -2.27 9.75 6.63
N ALA A 95 -2.18 8.72 7.49
CA ALA A 95 -3.24 8.35 8.39
C ALA A 95 -3.49 9.42 9.47
N ASP A 96 -2.44 9.98 10.06
CA ASP A 96 -2.52 11.06 11.04
C ASP A 96 -3.18 12.33 10.46
N SER A 97 -2.97 12.60 9.17
CA SER A 97 -3.62 13.74 8.50
C SER A 97 -5.14 13.56 8.27
N CYS A 98 -5.66 12.34 8.41
CA CYS A 98 -7.09 12.04 8.23
C CYS A 98 -7.85 12.33 9.54
N VAL A 99 -8.26 13.58 9.73
CA VAL A 99 -8.94 14.03 10.96
C VAL A 99 -10.22 13.20 11.21
N GLY A 100 -10.37 12.72 12.44
CA GLY A 100 -11.53 11.93 12.85
C GLY A 100 -11.52 10.47 12.37
N VAL A 101 -10.42 10.02 11.77
CA VAL A 101 -10.17 8.62 11.39
C VAL A 101 -9.16 8.00 12.34
N THR A 102 -9.41 6.76 12.75
CA THR A 102 -8.49 5.95 13.57
C THR A 102 -7.79 4.92 12.69
N TYR A 103 -6.46 4.80 12.78
CA TYR A 103 -5.72 3.73 12.11
C TYR A 103 -5.23 2.69 13.13
N MET A 104 -5.34 1.42 12.76
CA MET A 104 -4.91 0.28 13.56
C MET A 104 -4.24 -0.77 12.67
N PRO A 105 -3.02 -0.48 12.17
CA PRO A 105 -2.26 -1.45 11.40
C PRO A 105 -1.68 -2.53 12.32
N GLU A 106 -1.35 -3.68 11.72
CA GLU A 106 -0.70 -4.78 12.44
C GLU A 106 0.62 -4.31 13.08
N VAL A 107 0.79 -4.68 14.35
CA VAL A 107 1.99 -4.35 15.13
C VAL A 107 3.08 -5.36 14.80
N PRO A 108 4.32 -4.91 14.50
CA PRO A 108 5.41 -5.85 14.27
C PRO A 108 5.64 -6.75 15.48
N PRO A 109 6.02 -8.03 15.25
CA PRO A 109 6.36 -8.92 16.34
C PRO A 109 7.51 -8.33 17.16
N ILE A 110 7.39 -8.43 18.48
CA ILE A 110 8.42 -7.98 19.42
C ILE A 110 9.63 -8.93 19.29
N PRO A 111 10.86 -8.45 19.09
CA PRO A 111 12.03 -9.32 19.02
C PRO A 111 12.13 -10.23 20.24
N GLY A 112 12.17 -11.55 20.02
CA GLY A 112 12.22 -12.56 21.09
C GLY A 112 10.86 -13.16 21.50
N TYR A 113 9.74 -12.58 21.06
CA TYR A 113 8.42 -13.17 21.15
C TYR A 113 7.94 -13.55 19.74
N GLY A 114 7.69 -14.84 19.48
CA GLY A 114 7.20 -15.30 18.19
C GLY A 114 5.91 -14.59 17.76
N SER A 115 5.66 -14.47 16.45
CA SER A 115 4.40 -13.91 15.97
C SER A 115 3.25 -14.78 16.46
N VAL A 116 2.38 -14.24 17.32
CA VAL A 116 1.14 -14.91 17.70
C VAL A 116 0.15 -14.71 16.56
N SER A 117 0.31 -15.50 15.49
CA SER A 117 -0.71 -15.59 14.45
C SER A 117 -1.84 -16.44 15.03
N ARG A 118 -2.82 -15.79 15.64
CA ARG A 118 -4.15 -16.37 15.83
C ARG A 118 -5.07 -15.70 14.82
N LEU A 119 -5.24 -16.35 13.68
CA LEU A 119 -6.51 -16.55 12.97
C LEU A 119 -6.32 -17.77 12.05
#